data_AF-A0AAE4U3N0-F1
#
_entry.id   AF-A0AAE4U3N0-F1
#
_cell.length_a   1.000
_cell.length_b   1.000
_cell.length_c   1.000
_cell.angle_alpha   90.00
_cell.angle_beta   90.00
_cell.angle_gamma   90.00
#
_symmetry.space_group_name_H-M   'P 1'
#
loop_
_entity.id
_entity.type
_entity.pdbx_description
1 polymer ?
#
loop_
_entity_poly.entity_id
_entity_poly.type
_entity_poly.pdbx_seq_one_letter_code
_entity_poly.pdbx_strand_id
1 'polypeptide(L)'
;MAATKNDSRSQTARARARQAMADELERARKRESKLVAVFSAIDARADAEAALGEALIELKDLGVAQSDLAEMTGLSGREVGAAIRAAKDRADGEAAETAPDSSIDADARGEDLQSDSDGVHDH
;
A
#
# COMPACT_ATOMS: atom_id res chain seq x y z
N MET A 1 -48.81 -30.79 13.58
CA MET A 1 -47.94 -30.06 12.64
C MET A 1 -47.94 -28.58 13.01
N ALA A 2 -46.86 -28.07 13.63
CA ALA A 2 -46.82 -26.69 14.15
C ALA A 2 -45.40 -26.08 14.13
N ALA A 3 -44.68 -26.21 13.01
CA ALA A 3 -43.30 -25.70 12.87
C ALA A 3 -43.13 -24.56 11.84
N THR A 4 -44.20 -23.93 11.36
CA THR A 4 -44.14 -23.15 10.12
C THR A 4 -43.76 -21.68 10.28
N LYS A 5 -44.28 -20.97 11.31
CA LYS A 5 -44.10 -19.51 11.43
C LYS A 5 -42.73 -19.08 11.98
N ASN A 6 -42.19 -19.79 12.98
CA ASN A 6 -40.90 -19.44 13.56
C ASN A 6 -39.74 -19.79 12.63
N ASP A 7 -39.84 -20.93 11.94
CA ASP A 7 -38.81 -21.37 11.00
C ASP A 7 -38.74 -20.44 9.78
N SER A 8 -39.89 -20.01 9.23
CA SER A 8 -39.95 -19.02 8.14
C SER A 8 -39.32 -17.66 8.50
N ARG A 9 -39.53 -17.19 9.75
CA ARG A 9 -38.89 -15.96 10.25
C ARG A 9 -37.38 -16.14 10.39
N SER A 10 -36.93 -17.27 10.92
CA SER A 10 -35.51 -17.58 11.06
C SER A 10 -34.80 -17.71 9.71
N GLN A 11 -35.48 -18.26 8.69
CA GLN A 11 -34.97 -18.34 7.32
C GLN A 11 -34.86 -16.94 6.70
N THR A 12 -35.89 -16.11 6.86
CA THR A 12 -35.89 -14.73 6.36
C THR A 12 -34.80 -13.88 7.03
N ALA A 13 -34.59 -14.05 8.35
CA ALA A 13 -33.53 -13.37 9.07
C ALA A 13 -32.14 -13.80 8.59
N ARG A 14 -31.92 -15.10 8.40
CA ARG A 14 -30.66 -15.63 7.85
C ARG A 14 -30.41 -15.15 6.42
N ALA A 15 -31.44 -15.06 5.57
CA ALA A 15 -31.32 -14.53 4.22
C ALA A 15 -30.88 -13.06 4.22
N ARG A 16 -31.48 -12.22 5.09
CA ARG A 16 -31.07 -10.81 5.23
C ARG A 16 -29.65 -10.66 5.77
N ALA A 17 -29.25 -11.47 6.74
CA ALA A 17 -27.88 -11.46 7.27
C ALA A 17 -26.86 -11.79 6.18
N ARG A 18 -27.14 -12.79 5.33
CA ARG A 18 -26.28 -13.14 4.19
C ARG A 18 -26.19 -12.00 3.17
N GLN A 19 -27.32 -11.34 2.86
CA GLN A 19 -27.31 -10.20 1.96
C GLN A 19 -26.49 -9.03 2.51
N ALA A 20 -26.69 -8.68 3.80
CA ALA A 20 -25.95 -7.60 4.43
C ALA A 20 -24.43 -7.87 4.45
N MET A 21 -24.02 -9.12 4.71
CA MET A 21 -22.61 -9.51 4.61
C MET A 21 -22.09 -9.46 3.16
N ALA A 22 -22.88 -9.87 2.17
CA ALA A 22 -22.50 -9.76 0.77
C ALA A 22 -22.28 -8.31 0.35
N ASP A 23 -23.18 -7.40 0.74
CA ASP A 23 -23.08 -5.97 0.46
C ASP A 23 -21.88 -5.33 1.17
N GLU A 24 -21.55 -5.79 2.38
CA GLU A 24 -20.39 -5.32 3.12
C GLU A 24 -19.08 -5.79 2.48
N LEU A 25 -18.99 -7.06 2.08
CA LEU A 25 -17.84 -7.59 1.35
C LEU A 25 -17.67 -6.88 0.01
N GLU A 26 -18.75 -6.58 -0.70
CA GLU A 26 -18.68 -5.81 -1.94
C GLU A 26 -18.14 -4.39 -1.69
N ARG A 27 -18.64 -3.70 -0.65
CA ARG A 27 -18.13 -2.38 -0.24
C ARG A 27 -16.66 -2.43 0.15
N ALA A 28 -16.23 -3.46 0.88
CA ALA A 28 -14.84 -3.65 1.27
C ALA A 28 -13.94 -3.82 0.04
N ARG A 29 -14.31 -4.71 -0.90
CA ARG A 29 -13.55 -4.93 -2.15
C ARG A 29 -13.44 -3.67 -3.01
N LYS A 30 -14.53 -2.88 -3.12
CA LYS A 30 -14.50 -1.60 -3.82
C LYS A 30 -13.53 -0.62 -3.16
N ARG A 31 -13.54 -0.54 -1.83
CA ARG A 31 -12.64 0.33 -1.07
C ARG A 31 -11.19 -0.10 -1.25
N GLU A 32 -10.92 -1.40 -1.15
CA GLU A 32 -9.60 -1.99 -1.39
C GLU A 32 -9.07 -1.63 -2.78
N SER A 33 -9.85 -1.88 -3.84
CA SER A 33 -9.46 -1.53 -5.21
C SER A 33 -9.15 -0.04 -5.38
N LYS A 34 -9.91 0.84 -4.72
CA LYS A 34 -9.63 2.28 -4.77
C LYS A 34 -8.38 2.66 -3.98
N LEU A 35 -8.11 2.02 -2.86
CA LEU A 35 -6.88 2.24 -2.10
C LEU A 35 -5.65 1.80 -2.88
N VAL A 36 -5.70 0.64 -3.56
CA VAL A 36 -4.63 0.21 -4.46
C VAL A 36 -4.36 1.28 -5.53
N ALA A 37 -5.40 1.80 -6.18
CA ALA A 37 -5.23 2.86 -7.18
C ALA A 37 -4.64 4.15 -6.59
N VAL A 38 -5.00 4.50 -5.35
CA VAL A 38 -4.43 5.67 -4.64
C VAL A 38 -2.94 5.45 -4.34
N PHE A 39 -2.55 4.27 -3.86
CA PHE A 39 -1.14 3.98 -3.59
C PHE A 39 -0.32 4.01 -4.88
N SER A 40 -0.78 3.38 -5.96
CA SER A 40 -0.11 3.47 -7.26
C SER A 40 0.01 4.91 -7.78
N ALA A 41 -0.99 5.76 -7.53
CA ALA A 41 -0.92 7.17 -7.90
C ALA A 41 0.04 7.98 -7.02
N ILE A 42 0.25 7.58 -5.77
CA ILE A 42 1.26 8.17 -4.88
C ILE A 42 2.65 7.82 -5.39
N ASP A 43 2.89 6.56 -5.72
CA ASP A 43 4.18 6.10 -6.25
C ASP A 43 4.51 6.81 -7.57
N ALA A 44 3.56 6.82 -8.52
CA ALA A 44 3.74 7.53 -9.78
C ALA A 44 3.97 9.04 -9.61
N ARG A 45 3.36 9.66 -8.59
CA ARG A 45 3.62 11.07 -8.26
C ARG A 45 5.05 11.25 -7.73
N ALA A 46 5.52 10.37 -6.85
CA ALA A 46 6.87 10.44 -6.30
C ALA A 46 7.93 10.29 -7.40
N ASP A 47 7.71 9.39 -8.37
CA ASP A 47 8.56 9.19 -9.54
C ASP A 47 8.57 10.43 -10.44
N ALA A 48 7.39 11.01 -10.71
CA ALA A 48 7.28 12.22 -11.51
C ALA A 48 7.96 13.42 -10.85
N GLU A 49 7.85 13.56 -9.53
CA GLU A 49 8.54 14.60 -8.75
C GLU A 49 10.07 14.42 -8.79
N ALA A 50 10.56 13.17 -8.76
CA ALA A 50 11.99 12.85 -8.91
C ALA A 50 12.49 13.30 -10.30
N ALA A 51 11.84 12.83 -11.36
CA ALA A 51 12.20 13.14 -12.73
C ALA A 51 12.13 14.65 -13.02
N LEU A 52 11.13 15.35 -12.47
CA LEU A 52 11.03 16.80 -12.55
C LEU A 52 12.25 17.49 -11.93
N GLY A 53 12.63 17.10 -10.71
CA GLY A 53 13.76 17.72 -10.01
C GLY A 53 15.09 17.48 -10.73
N GLU A 54 15.31 16.27 -11.25
CA GLU A 54 16.48 15.94 -12.08
C GLU A 54 16.55 16.80 -13.35
N ALA A 55 15.45 16.88 -14.11
CA ALA A 55 15.40 17.70 -15.32
C ALA A 55 15.64 19.19 -15.02
N LEU A 56 15.12 19.71 -13.90
CA LEU A 56 15.37 21.09 -13.48
C LEU A 56 16.83 21.33 -13.08
N ILE A 57 17.52 20.34 -12.49
CA ILE A 57 18.96 20.41 -12.22
C ILE A 57 19.74 20.46 -13.52
N GLU A 58 19.45 19.57 -14.47
CA GLU A 58 20.13 19.53 -15.77
C GLU A 58 19.98 20.85 -16.53
N LEU A 59 18.77 21.42 -16.58
CA LEU A 59 18.54 22.72 -17.22
C LEU A 59 19.30 23.85 -16.54
N LYS A 60 19.37 23.84 -15.20
CA LYS A 60 20.16 24.81 -14.45
C LYS A 60 21.65 24.66 -14.75
N ASP A 61 22.15 23.44 -14.91
CA ASP A 61 23.56 23.17 -15.22
C ASP A 61 23.91 23.56 -16.67
N LEU A 62 22.93 23.55 -17.58
CA LEU A 62 23.01 24.16 -18.91
C LEU A 62 22.95 25.70 -18.89
N GLY A 63 22.81 26.32 -17.72
CA GLY A 63 22.85 27.76 -17.54
C GLY A 63 21.48 28.45 -17.61
N VAL A 64 20.38 27.70 -17.63
CA VAL A 64 19.03 28.30 -17.59
C VAL A 64 18.77 28.89 -16.21
N ALA A 65 18.37 30.17 -16.18
CA ALA A 65 18.07 30.86 -14.93
C ALA A 65 16.77 30.32 -14.30
N GLN A 66 16.71 30.33 -12.96
CA GLN A 66 15.54 29.84 -12.23
C GLN A 66 14.26 30.65 -12.51
N SER A 67 14.38 31.95 -12.81
CA SER A 67 13.27 32.79 -13.26
C SER A 67 12.65 32.25 -14.55
N ASP A 68 13.50 31.86 -15.49
CA ASP A 68 13.11 31.45 -16.82
C ASP A 68 12.50 30.04 -16.76
N LEU A 69 13.04 29.16 -15.90
CA LEU A 69 12.44 27.86 -15.59
C LEU A 69 11.02 28.00 -15.03
N ALA A 70 10.82 28.93 -14.09
CA ALA A 70 9.50 29.22 -13.53
C ALA A 70 8.53 29.70 -14.60
N GLU A 71 8.96 30.61 -15.47
CA GLU A 71 8.15 31.13 -16.58
C GLU A 71 7.78 30.04 -17.60
N MET A 72 8.74 29.21 -18.02
CA MET A 72 8.52 28.16 -19.02
C MET A 72 7.65 27.01 -18.54
N THR A 73 7.73 26.67 -17.24
CA THR A 73 7.01 25.53 -16.66
C THR A 73 5.68 25.90 -16.03
N GLY A 74 5.43 27.19 -15.79
CA GLY A 74 4.28 27.68 -15.03
C GLY A 74 4.38 27.43 -13.53
N LEU A 75 5.52 26.92 -13.04
CA LEU A 75 5.82 26.76 -11.63
C LEU A 75 6.27 28.09 -11.04
N SER A 76 6.02 28.30 -9.76
CA SER A 76 6.66 29.40 -9.04
C SER A 76 8.15 29.14 -8.84
N GLY A 77 8.94 30.21 -8.71
CA GLY A 77 10.36 30.06 -8.37
C GLY A 77 10.60 29.27 -7.07
N ARG A 78 9.65 29.31 -6.11
CA ARG A 78 9.71 28.48 -4.90
C ARG A 78 9.56 27.00 -5.19
N GLU A 79 8.62 26.63 -6.06
CA GLU A 79 8.40 25.24 -6.47
C GLU A 79 9.59 24.68 -7.23
N VAL A 80 10.14 25.45 -8.18
CA VAL A 80 11.38 25.08 -8.90
C VAL A 80 12.53 24.84 -7.91
N GLY A 81 12.73 25.76 -6.97
CA GLY A 81 13.79 25.62 -5.96
C GLY A 81 13.55 24.47 -4.98
N ALA A 82 12.30 24.15 -4.68
CA ALA A 82 11.95 23.02 -3.81
C ALA A 82 12.20 21.68 -4.53
N ALA A 83 11.79 21.55 -5.80
CA ALA A 83 12.03 20.35 -6.60
C ALA A 83 13.53 20.06 -6.77
N ILE A 84 14.34 21.09 -7.07
CA ILE A 84 15.80 20.96 -7.17
C ILE A 84 16.43 20.50 -5.85
N ARG A 85 16.00 21.05 -4.71
CA ARG A 85 16.53 20.63 -3.40
C ARG A 85 16.12 19.18 -3.08
N ALA A 86 14.86 18.84 -3.28
CA ALA A 86 14.36 17.49 -3.02
C ALA A 86 15.10 16.43 -3.85
N ALA A 87 15.40 16.72 -5.13
CA ALA A 87 16.18 15.82 -5.97
C ALA A 87 17.63 15.66 -5.47
N LYS A 88 18.27 16.73 -5.01
CA LYS A 88 19.62 16.64 -4.42
C LYS A 88 19.65 15.84 -3.13
N ASP A 89 18.71 16.11 -2.23
CA ASP A 89 18.61 15.39 -0.95
C ASP A 89 18.36 13.89 -1.18
N ARG A 90 17.58 13.53 -2.22
CA ARG A 90 17.37 12.13 -2.62
C ARG A 90 18.65 11.49 -3.15
N ALA A 91 19.38 12.16 -4.05
CA ALA A 91 20.65 11.66 -4.59
C ALA A 91 21.69 11.41 -3.49
N ASP A 92 21.73 12.27 -2.47
CA ASP A 92 22.62 12.10 -1.32
C ASP A 92 22.17 10.96 -0.38
N GLY A 93 20.87 10.67 -0.31
CA GLY A 93 20.28 9.59 0.51
C GLY A 93 20.31 8.20 -0.13
N GLU A 94 20.13 8.08 -1.44
CA GLU A 94 20.13 6.79 -2.17
C GLU A 94 21.51 6.11 -2.17
N ALA A 95 22.59 6.89 -2.01
CA ALA A 95 23.93 6.36 -1.81
C ALA A 95 24.06 5.48 -0.53
N ALA A 96 23.12 5.55 0.41
CA ALA A 96 23.15 4.80 1.67
C ALA A 96 22.31 3.51 1.68
N GLU A 97 21.40 3.30 0.72
CA GLU A 97 20.36 2.23 0.79
C GLU A 97 20.65 1.01 -0.12
N THR A 98 21.78 0.95 -0.82
CA THR A 98 22.11 -0.14 -1.78
C THR A 98 22.73 -1.40 -1.14
N ALA A 99 22.30 -1.81 0.05
CA ALA A 99 22.59 -3.14 0.58
C ALA A 99 21.32 -4.02 0.49
N PRO A 100 21.23 -5.00 -0.44
CA PRO A 100 20.17 -5.98 -0.37
C PRO A 100 20.47 -6.90 0.82
N ASP A 101 19.73 -6.74 1.92
CA ASP A 101 19.71 -7.73 2.99
C ASP A 101 18.89 -8.94 2.52
N SER A 102 19.52 -9.74 1.65
CA SER A 102 19.04 -11.07 1.29
C SER A 102 19.52 -12.07 2.35
N SER A 103 19.05 -11.92 3.59
CA SER A 103 19.25 -12.90 4.66
C SER A 103 17.95 -13.18 5.42
N ILE A 104 16.93 -13.67 4.71
CA ILE A 104 15.95 -14.53 5.37
C ILE A 104 16.35 -15.96 5.05
N ASP A 105 17.24 -16.46 5.92
CA ASP A 105 17.65 -17.84 6.06
C ASP A 105 16.44 -18.78 5.95
N ALA A 106 16.54 -19.68 4.97
CA ALA A 106 15.86 -20.94 5.03
C ALA A 106 16.50 -21.80 6.12
N ASP A 107 15.65 -22.51 6.87
CA ASP A 107 15.96 -23.74 7.62
C ASP A 107 16.45 -23.59 9.07
N ALA A 108 15.53 -23.77 10.03
CA ALA A 108 15.75 -24.73 11.13
C ALA A 108 14.48 -24.97 11.96
N ARG A 109 14.16 -26.26 12.04
CA ARG A 109 13.08 -26.97 12.71
C ARG A 109 13.08 -26.85 14.25
N GLY A 110 11.92 -27.12 14.84
CA GLY A 110 11.71 -27.46 16.25
C GLY A 110 10.24 -27.24 16.61
N GLU A 111 9.32 -28.12 16.19
CA GLU A 111 8.83 -29.26 17.00
C GLU A 111 8.43 -28.85 18.42
N ASP A 112 7.12 -28.69 18.64
CA ASP A 112 6.43 -29.17 19.85
C ASP A 112 4.91 -29.20 19.58
N LEU A 113 4.50 -30.29 18.92
CA LEU A 113 3.10 -30.74 18.88
C LEU A 113 2.83 -31.53 20.16
N GLN A 114 2.39 -30.87 21.24
CA GLN A 114 1.80 -31.57 22.37
C GLN A 114 0.38 -32.00 22.01
N SER A 115 0.28 -33.24 21.50
CA SER A 115 -0.95 -34.01 21.43
C SER A 115 -1.09 -34.79 22.74
N ASP A 116 -1.93 -34.33 23.66
CA ASP A 116 -2.42 -35.19 24.75
C ASP A 116 -3.67 -35.91 24.24
N SER A 117 -3.45 -37.12 23.71
CA SER A 117 -4.47 -38.13 23.56
C SER A 117 -3.99 -39.46 24.13
N ASP A 118 -4.94 -40.18 24.71
CA ASP A 118 -4.89 -41.53 25.28
C ASP A 118 -4.45 -41.60 26.75
N GLY A 119 -5.14 -42.31 27.63
CA GLY A 119 -6.20 -43.29 27.43
C GLY A 119 -6.33 -44.13 28.70
N VAL A 120 -7.54 -44.59 28.93
CA VAL A 120 -7.97 -45.56 29.96
C VAL A 120 -6.94 -46.68 30.23
N HIS A 121 -6.65 -46.94 31.51
CA HIS A 121 -6.44 -48.32 31.96
C HIS A 121 -6.97 -48.56 33.39
N ASP A 122 -7.77 -49.61 33.44
CA ASP A 122 -8.47 -50.27 34.53
C ASP A 122 -7.47 -51.09 35.37
N HIS A 123 -7.55 -51.05 36.70
CA HIS A 123 -7.28 -52.21 37.56
C HIS A 123 -7.72 -52.04 39.02
#